data_AF-A0A9E3ASG0-F1
#
_entry.id   AF-A0A9E3ASG0-F1
#
_cell.length_a   1.000
_cell.length_b   1.000
_cell.length_c   1.000
_cell.angle_alpha   90.00
_cell.angle_beta   90.00
_cell.angle_gamma   90.00
#
_symmetry.space_group_name_H-M   'P 1'
#
loop_
_entity.id
_entity.type
_entity.pdbx_description
1 polymer ?
#
loop_
_entity_poly.entity_id
_entity_poly.type
_entity_poly.pdbx_seq_one_letter_code
_entity_poly.pdbx_strand_id
1 'polypeptide(L)'
;MMMVSGDPVTALRGVSLPAGAKVAVIATNREAVEKLKRSGKKRFKLLQKGYVPVTRSKGAAAAAVNRDAFKPDARARALLQGVRTAQEDLRSSGGAYDLAEVRTLLRGISRQAVDKRVREGSLLAVPGPSNRRSFPTLQFTRDGRIVEGLKSVQEALPSRNPWTILNFLTHPDDRLNGCKPIDVLKQGQVGLVVEAALRMGQQGA
;
A
#
# COMPACT_ATOMS: atom_id res chain seq x y z
N MET A 1 -28.32 -18.60 42.38
CA MET A 1 -27.29 -19.45 41.75
C MET A 1 -25.96 -18.76 41.94
N MET A 2 -25.02 -19.37 42.67
CA MET A 2 -23.70 -18.78 42.91
C MET A 2 -22.69 -19.41 41.96
N MET A 3 -21.81 -18.59 41.39
CA MET A 3 -20.75 -19.04 40.49
C MET A 3 -19.39 -18.87 41.17
N VAL A 4 -18.65 -19.96 41.26
CA VAL A 4 -17.27 -19.94 41.75
C VAL A 4 -16.38 -19.45 40.62
N SER A 5 -15.52 -18.47 40.91
CA SER A 5 -14.50 -18.00 39.98
C SER A 5 -13.21 -18.82 40.18
N GLY A 6 -12.58 -19.28 39.10
CA GLY A 6 -11.40 -20.15 39.15
C GLY A 6 -11.73 -21.65 39.11
N ASP A 7 -10.78 -22.50 39.51
CA ASP A 7 -10.96 -23.96 39.52
C ASP A 7 -11.96 -24.39 40.63
N PRO A 8 -13.15 -24.92 40.26
CA PRO A 8 -14.18 -25.28 41.22
C PRO A 8 -13.77 -26.43 42.14
N VAL A 9 -12.87 -27.33 41.69
CA VAL A 9 -12.43 -28.47 42.51
C VAL A 9 -11.59 -27.98 43.67
N THR A 10 -10.71 -27.01 43.44
CA THR A 10 -9.86 -26.43 44.48
C THR A 10 -10.67 -25.54 45.42
N ALA A 11 -11.57 -24.72 44.89
CA ALA A 11 -12.38 -23.79 45.67
C ALA A 11 -13.40 -24.45 46.60
N LEU A 12 -13.84 -25.68 46.31
CA LEU A 12 -14.76 -26.43 47.16
C LEU A 12 -14.06 -27.39 48.14
N ARG A 13 -12.72 -27.49 48.12
CA ARG A 13 -11.99 -28.30 49.12
C ARG A 13 -12.15 -27.66 50.50
N GLY A 14 -12.71 -28.43 51.44
CA GLY A 14 -12.93 -27.98 52.84
C GLY A 14 -14.24 -27.23 53.08
N VAL A 15 -15.06 -27.02 52.05
CA VAL A 15 -16.39 -26.40 52.21
C VAL A 15 -17.41 -27.45 52.63
N SER A 16 -17.97 -27.32 53.82
CA SER A 16 -19.11 -28.13 54.26
C SER A 16 -20.41 -27.51 53.73
N LEU A 17 -21.17 -28.28 52.97
CA LEU A 17 -22.46 -27.84 52.44
C LEU A 17 -23.52 -27.97 53.54
N PRO A 18 -24.30 -26.90 53.84
CA PRO A 18 -25.36 -26.98 54.82
C PRO A 18 -26.47 -27.94 54.37
N ALA A 19 -27.21 -28.51 55.33
CA ALA A 19 -28.31 -29.41 55.05
C ALA A 19 -29.32 -28.77 54.07
N GLY A 20 -29.62 -29.47 52.97
CA GLY A 20 -30.52 -28.99 51.92
C GLY A 20 -29.84 -28.31 50.73
N ALA A 21 -28.53 -28.02 50.79
CA ALA A 21 -27.80 -27.45 49.66
C ALA A 21 -27.56 -28.48 48.54
N LYS A 22 -27.67 -28.04 47.27
CA LYS A 22 -27.40 -28.87 46.08
C LYS A 22 -26.35 -28.17 45.20
N VAL A 23 -25.45 -28.96 44.63
CA VAL A 23 -24.42 -28.49 43.68
C VAL A 23 -24.85 -28.81 42.26
N ALA A 24 -24.77 -27.83 41.37
CA ALA A 24 -24.98 -28.02 39.94
C ALA A 24 -23.64 -27.88 39.19
N VAL A 25 -23.35 -28.83 38.31
CA VAL A 25 -22.18 -28.77 37.41
C VAL A 25 -22.65 -28.34 36.03
N ILE A 26 -22.07 -27.25 35.51
CA ILE A 26 -22.39 -26.73 34.18
C ILE A 26 -21.25 -27.08 33.25
N ALA A 27 -21.55 -27.85 32.21
CA ALA A 27 -20.62 -28.14 31.12
C ALA A 27 -20.98 -27.27 29.90
N THR A 28 -20.01 -26.54 29.38
CA THR A 28 -20.21 -25.59 28.28
C THR A 28 -20.03 -26.23 26.89
N ASN A 29 -19.60 -27.49 26.82
CA ASN A 29 -19.43 -28.20 25.55
C ASN A 29 -19.76 -29.71 25.67
N ARG A 30 -19.97 -30.34 24.50
CA ARG A 30 -20.40 -31.74 24.39
C ARG A 30 -19.36 -32.73 24.92
N GLU A 31 -18.07 -32.44 24.73
CA GLU A 31 -17.00 -33.34 25.17
C GLU A 31 -16.93 -33.43 26.71
N ALA A 32 -17.06 -32.29 27.39
CA ALA A 32 -17.11 -32.22 28.85
C ALA A 32 -18.33 -32.97 29.42
N VAL A 33 -19.49 -32.87 28.75
CA VAL A 33 -20.68 -33.64 29.11
C VAL A 33 -20.41 -35.15 29.01
N GLU A 34 -19.75 -35.60 27.94
CA GLU A 34 -19.45 -37.02 27.74
C GLU A 34 -18.40 -37.55 28.74
N LYS A 35 -17.37 -36.75 29.08
CA LYS A 35 -16.41 -37.11 30.13
C LYS A 35 -17.10 -37.24 31.50
N LEU A 36 -17.95 -36.29 31.87
CA LEU A 36 -18.70 -36.33 33.14
C LEU A 36 -19.64 -37.56 33.22
N LYS A 37 -20.27 -37.95 32.11
CA LYS A 37 -21.08 -39.17 32.05
C LYS A 37 -20.26 -40.45 32.24
N ARG A 38 -19.05 -40.51 31.67
CA ARG A 38 -18.18 -41.70 31.75
C ARG A 38 -17.58 -41.87 33.15
N SER A 39 -17.13 -40.79 33.76
CA SER A 39 -16.41 -40.81 35.04
C SER A 39 -17.31 -41.02 36.27
N GLY A 40 -18.64 -40.95 36.15
CA GLY A 40 -19.50 -40.89 37.33
C GLY A 40 -20.95 -41.33 37.15
N LYS A 41 -21.22 -42.40 36.39
CA LYS A 41 -22.58 -42.98 36.24
C LYS A 41 -23.30 -43.26 37.56
N LYS A 42 -22.58 -43.48 38.68
CA LYS A 42 -23.14 -43.68 40.03
C LYS A 42 -23.17 -42.42 40.91
N ARG A 43 -22.46 -41.34 40.55
CA ARG A 43 -22.26 -40.14 41.40
C ARG A 43 -23.00 -38.90 40.89
N PHE A 44 -23.33 -38.85 39.60
CA PHE A 44 -24.03 -37.71 39.00
C PHE A 44 -25.33 -38.15 38.36
N LYS A 45 -26.45 -37.57 38.78
CA LYS A 45 -27.75 -37.74 38.13
C LYS A 45 -28.00 -36.52 37.23
N LEU A 46 -28.20 -36.75 35.94
CA LEU A 46 -28.58 -35.69 35.01
C LEU A 46 -30.03 -35.30 35.31
N LEU A 47 -30.24 -34.13 35.90
CA LEU A 47 -31.58 -33.68 36.31
C LEU A 47 -32.33 -32.98 35.18
N GLN A 48 -31.65 -32.19 34.34
CA GLN A 48 -32.28 -31.49 33.22
C GLN A 48 -31.24 -31.09 32.16
N LYS A 49 -31.56 -31.20 30.87
CA LYS A 49 -30.80 -30.54 29.80
C LYS A 49 -31.39 -29.15 29.59
N GLY A 50 -30.75 -28.14 30.14
CA GLY A 50 -31.12 -26.74 29.93
C GLY A 50 -30.07 -26.04 29.07
N TYR A 51 -30.51 -25.31 28.03
CA TYR A 51 -29.67 -24.35 27.33
C TYR A 51 -29.76 -23.03 28.10
N VAL A 52 -28.70 -22.64 28.81
CA VAL A 52 -28.62 -21.29 29.38
C VAL A 52 -27.99 -20.43 28.29
N PRO A 53 -28.74 -19.51 27.65
CA PRO A 53 -28.10 -18.54 26.77
C PRO A 53 -27.19 -17.70 27.66
N VAL A 54 -25.88 -17.89 27.53
CA VAL A 54 -24.93 -16.90 28.03
C VAL A 54 -25.17 -15.68 27.16
N THR A 55 -25.92 -14.72 27.67
CA THR A 55 -25.93 -13.38 27.11
C THR A 55 -24.53 -12.83 27.31
N ARG A 56 -23.62 -13.12 26.38
CA ARG A 56 -22.44 -12.28 26.17
C ARG A 56 -23.01 -10.88 26.06
N SER A 57 -22.65 -10.01 27.00
CA SER A 57 -22.89 -8.58 26.85
C SER A 57 -22.41 -8.21 25.45
N LYS A 58 -23.37 -7.91 24.57
CA LYS A 58 -23.07 -7.42 23.24
C LYS A 58 -22.43 -6.06 23.43
N GLY A 59 -21.11 -6.03 23.26
CA GLY A 59 -20.34 -4.84 22.97
C GLY A 59 -20.32 -3.81 24.09
N ALA A 60 -19.15 -3.64 24.70
CA ALA A 60 -18.59 -2.29 24.59
C ALA A 60 -18.68 -1.95 23.11
N ALA A 61 -19.62 -1.07 22.74
CA ALA A 61 -19.78 -0.60 21.39
C ALA A 61 -18.38 -0.27 20.89
N ALA A 62 -17.92 -0.99 19.85
CA ALA A 62 -16.78 -0.53 19.09
C ALA A 62 -17.14 0.92 18.76
N ALA A 63 -16.41 1.86 19.39
CA ALA A 63 -16.68 3.29 19.32
C ALA A 63 -17.05 3.60 17.88
N ALA A 64 -18.24 4.14 17.64
CA ALA A 64 -18.81 4.27 16.30
C ALA A 64 -17.80 5.02 15.41
N VAL A 65 -17.04 4.25 14.64
CA VAL A 65 -15.94 4.77 13.85
C VAL A 65 -16.57 5.65 12.78
N ASN A 66 -16.33 6.95 12.85
CA ASN A 66 -16.87 7.90 11.89
C ASN A 66 -16.32 7.56 10.49
N ARG A 67 -17.17 7.00 9.63
CA ARG A 67 -16.80 6.58 8.28
C ARG A 67 -16.36 7.74 7.39
N ASP A 68 -16.81 8.96 7.68
CA ASP A 68 -16.41 10.14 6.91
C ASP A 68 -14.94 10.50 7.13
N ALA A 69 -14.36 10.17 8.29
CA ALA A 69 -12.93 10.36 8.56
C ALA A 69 -12.02 9.51 7.65
N PHE A 70 -12.56 8.48 7.00
CA PHE A 70 -11.83 7.61 6.07
C PHE A 70 -12.05 8.00 4.61
N LYS A 71 -12.90 9.00 4.33
CA LYS A 71 -13.10 9.50 2.97
C LYS A 71 -11.92 10.41 2.61
N PRO A 72 -11.26 10.20 1.45
CA PRO A 72 -10.24 11.13 1.00
C PRO A 72 -10.87 12.49 0.68
N ASP A 73 -10.21 13.54 1.15
CA ASP A 73 -10.54 14.92 0.83
C ASP A 73 -10.24 15.25 -0.64
N ALA A 74 -10.62 16.46 -1.07
CA ALA A 74 -10.42 16.89 -2.46
C ALA A 74 -8.94 16.83 -2.88
N ARG A 75 -8.03 17.19 -1.97
CA ARG A 75 -6.59 17.19 -2.23
C ARG A 75 -6.03 15.78 -2.41
N ALA A 76 -6.39 14.85 -1.52
CA ALA A 76 -5.98 13.45 -1.62
C ALA A 76 -6.54 12.78 -2.89
N ARG A 77 -7.77 13.12 -3.29
CA ARG A 77 -8.35 12.67 -4.55
C ARG A 77 -7.60 13.22 -5.76
N ALA A 78 -7.27 14.51 -5.76
CA ALA A 78 -6.50 15.13 -6.83
C ALA A 78 -5.11 14.49 -6.96
N LEU A 79 -4.44 14.22 -5.84
CA LEU A 79 -3.16 13.49 -5.84
C LEU A 79 -3.30 12.10 -6.46
N LEU A 80 -4.32 11.32 -6.06
CA LEU A 80 -4.58 10.00 -6.60
C LEU A 80 -4.86 10.04 -8.11
N GLN A 81 -5.63 11.03 -8.57
CA GLN A 81 -5.87 11.23 -10.01
C GLN A 81 -4.61 11.64 -10.76
N GLY A 82 -3.77 12.50 -10.17
CA GLY A 82 -2.48 12.85 -10.76
C GLY A 82 -1.58 11.63 -10.95
N VAL A 83 -1.52 10.73 -9.97
CA VAL A 83 -0.77 9.46 -10.09
C VAL A 83 -1.34 8.58 -11.20
N ARG A 84 -2.66 8.42 -11.28
CA ARG A 84 -3.31 7.61 -12.34
C ARG A 84 -3.05 8.19 -13.73
N THR A 85 -3.15 9.51 -13.86
CA THR A 85 -2.86 10.21 -15.11
C THR A 85 -1.43 9.94 -15.55
N ALA A 86 -0.46 10.14 -14.65
CA ALA A 86 0.95 9.91 -14.97
C ALA A 86 1.28 8.44 -15.32
N GLN A 87 0.56 7.47 -14.74
CA GLN A 87 0.66 6.06 -15.11
C GLN A 87 0.12 5.79 -16.53
N GLU A 88 -0.99 6.43 -16.91
CA GLU A 88 -1.53 6.33 -18.26
C GLU A 88 -0.65 7.06 -19.29
N ASP A 89 -0.06 8.19 -18.93
CA ASP A 89 0.93 8.90 -19.74
C ASP A 89 2.15 8.01 -20.02
N LEU A 90 2.63 7.32 -18.98
CA LEU A 90 3.70 6.34 -19.12
C LEU A 90 3.31 5.22 -20.08
N ARG A 91 2.11 4.67 -19.92
CA ARG A 91 1.59 3.59 -20.76
C ARG A 91 1.48 4.02 -22.23
N SER A 92 0.88 5.18 -22.48
CA SER A 92 0.68 5.74 -23.82
C SER A 92 1.99 6.17 -24.49
N SER A 93 3.02 6.47 -23.71
CA SER A 93 4.37 6.83 -24.19
C SER A 93 5.28 5.62 -24.43
N GLY A 94 4.74 4.41 -24.45
CA GLY A 94 5.48 3.17 -24.72
C GLY A 94 5.98 2.44 -23.48
N GLY A 95 5.46 2.77 -22.29
CA GLY A 95 5.74 2.07 -21.04
C GLY A 95 7.11 2.38 -20.44
N ALA A 96 7.65 1.43 -19.69
CA ALA A 96 8.94 1.55 -19.03
C ALA A 96 9.69 0.22 -19.05
N TYR A 97 11.02 0.31 -19.10
CA TYR A 97 11.92 -0.80 -18.84
C TYR A 97 12.12 -1.01 -17.35
N ASP A 98 12.45 -2.24 -16.95
CA ASP A 98 13.00 -2.54 -15.65
C ASP A 98 14.54 -2.35 -15.61
N LEU A 99 15.14 -2.55 -14.43
CA LEU A 99 16.59 -2.40 -14.26
C LEU A 99 17.41 -3.40 -15.12
N ALA A 100 16.94 -4.63 -15.27
CA ALA A 100 17.65 -5.64 -16.03
C ALA A 100 17.61 -5.29 -17.53
N GLU A 101 16.46 -4.89 -18.04
CA GLU A 101 16.26 -4.44 -19.41
C GLU A 101 17.11 -3.20 -19.73
N VAL A 102 17.14 -2.18 -18.85
CA VAL A 102 18.01 -1.01 -19.05
C VAL A 102 19.48 -1.39 -19.09
N ARG A 103 19.92 -2.34 -18.24
CA ARG A 103 21.31 -2.81 -18.27
C ARG A 103 21.61 -3.51 -19.59
N THR A 104 20.71 -4.35 -20.09
CA THR A 104 20.84 -5.00 -21.40
C THR A 104 20.90 -3.97 -22.52
N LEU A 105 19.98 -3.01 -22.53
CA LEU A 105 19.91 -1.93 -23.53
C LEU A 105 21.21 -1.11 -23.56
N LEU A 106 21.76 -0.82 -22.39
CA LEU A 106 23.00 -0.06 -22.23
C LEU A 106 24.25 -0.96 -22.21
N ARG A 107 24.22 -2.09 -22.94
CA ARG A 107 25.38 -2.97 -23.19
C ARG A 107 26.03 -3.54 -21.93
N GLY A 108 25.20 -3.93 -20.96
CA GLY A 108 25.63 -4.69 -19.77
C GLY A 108 26.21 -3.85 -18.64
N ILE A 109 25.98 -2.53 -18.61
CA ILE A 109 26.49 -1.69 -17.52
C ILE A 109 26.05 -2.19 -16.13
N SER A 110 26.85 -1.85 -15.12
CA SER A 110 26.56 -2.23 -13.74
C SER A 110 25.31 -1.49 -13.21
N ARG A 111 24.65 -2.09 -12.21
CA ARG A 111 23.56 -1.43 -11.47
C ARG A 111 24.01 -0.09 -10.89
N GLN A 112 25.24 -0.02 -10.36
CA GLN A 112 25.81 1.22 -9.82
C GLN A 112 25.95 2.31 -10.89
N ALA A 113 26.29 1.93 -12.13
CA ALA A 113 26.37 2.87 -13.24
C ALA A 113 24.99 3.38 -13.69
N VAL A 114 23.94 2.56 -13.58
CA VAL A 114 22.54 3.01 -13.76
C VAL A 114 22.16 3.97 -12.62
N ASP A 115 22.43 3.58 -11.37
CA ASP A 115 22.12 4.38 -10.19
C ASP A 115 22.84 5.75 -10.22
N LYS A 116 24.09 5.80 -10.69
CA LYS A 116 24.84 7.02 -10.91
C LYS A 116 24.12 7.95 -11.90
N ARG A 117 23.68 7.42 -13.05
CA ARG A 117 22.96 8.20 -14.06
C ARG A 117 21.64 8.76 -13.54
N VAL A 118 20.89 7.96 -12.78
CA VAL A 118 19.66 8.42 -12.11
C VAL A 118 19.96 9.55 -11.14
N ARG A 119 20.98 9.39 -10.29
CA ARG A 119 21.37 10.40 -9.30
C ARG A 119 21.80 11.72 -9.94
N GLU A 120 22.52 11.64 -11.05
CA GLU A 120 23.02 12.80 -11.79
C GLU A 120 21.98 13.40 -12.73
N GLY A 121 20.77 12.83 -12.82
CA GLY A 121 19.69 13.31 -13.69
C GLY A 121 19.89 12.99 -15.17
N SER A 122 20.92 12.24 -15.55
CA SER A 122 21.11 11.79 -16.94
C SER A 122 20.23 10.59 -17.30
N LEU A 123 19.46 10.05 -16.35
CA LEU A 123 18.47 9.00 -16.57
C LEU A 123 17.27 9.25 -15.64
N LEU A 124 16.06 9.16 -16.16
CA LEU A 124 14.82 9.25 -15.38
C LEU A 124 14.38 7.86 -14.90
N ALA A 125 14.11 7.75 -13.60
CA ALA A 125 13.49 6.58 -13.00
C ALA A 125 12.22 7.01 -12.24
N VAL A 126 11.10 6.35 -12.53
CA VAL A 126 9.82 6.53 -11.84
C VAL A 126 9.55 5.35 -10.90
N PRO A 127 8.76 5.54 -9.82
CA PRO A 127 8.29 4.43 -9.00
C PRO A 127 7.40 3.49 -9.82
N GLY A 128 7.78 2.21 -9.89
CA GLY A 128 7.06 1.15 -10.58
C GLY A 128 6.44 0.12 -9.63
N PRO A 129 5.97 -1.02 -10.17
CA PRO A 129 5.37 -2.10 -9.39
C PRO A 129 6.28 -2.56 -8.24
N SER A 130 5.67 -2.85 -7.09
CA SER A 130 6.39 -3.26 -5.87
C SER A 130 7.49 -2.28 -5.43
N ASN A 131 7.29 -0.99 -5.71
CA ASN A 131 8.22 0.10 -5.43
C ASN A 131 9.62 -0.09 -6.08
N ARG A 132 9.69 -0.89 -7.14
CA ARG A 132 10.91 -1.03 -7.95
C ARG A 132 11.01 0.13 -8.92
N ARG A 133 12.23 0.52 -9.27
CA ARG A 133 12.44 1.56 -10.29
C ARG A 133 12.02 1.05 -11.66
N SER A 134 11.28 1.89 -12.36
CA SER A 134 10.94 1.73 -13.76
C SER A 134 11.51 2.89 -14.56
N PHE A 135 11.96 2.63 -15.78
CA PHE A 135 12.67 3.59 -16.62
C PHE A 135 11.84 3.88 -17.87
N PRO A 136 11.15 5.02 -17.96
CA PRO A 136 10.29 5.35 -19.11
C PRO A 136 11.00 5.15 -20.44
N THR A 137 10.39 4.43 -21.39
CA THR A 137 11.05 4.05 -22.65
C THR A 137 11.32 5.27 -23.55
N LEU A 138 10.50 6.32 -23.44
CA LEU A 138 10.62 7.57 -24.20
C LEU A 138 12.00 8.24 -24.11
N GLN A 139 12.74 8.00 -23.02
CA GLN A 139 14.04 8.62 -22.76
C GLN A 139 15.19 7.96 -23.53
N PHE A 140 14.90 6.89 -24.25
CA PHE A 140 15.85 6.19 -25.09
C PHE A 140 15.55 6.46 -26.58
N THR A 141 16.61 6.60 -27.37
CA THR A 141 16.52 6.67 -28.83
C THR A 141 16.29 5.27 -29.40
N ARG A 142 15.92 5.19 -30.69
CA ARG A 142 15.73 3.90 -31.38
C ARG A 142 16.99 3.03 -31.40
N ASP A 143 18.17 3.65 -31.34
CA ASP A 143 19.45 2.94 -31.28
C ASP A 143 19.82 2.45 -29.86
N GLY A 144 18.93 2.63 -28.88
CA GLY A 144 19.16 2.26 -27.48
C GLY A 144 20.09 3.19 -26.71
N ARG A 145 20.36 4.39 -27.22
CA ARG A 145 21.10 5.44 -26.50
C ARG A 145 20.14 6.27 -25.64
N ILE A 146 20.63 6.88 -24.57
CA ILE A 146 19.85 7.83 -23.79
C ILE A 146 19.74 9.14 -24.57
N VAL A 147 18.56 9.75 -24.57
CA VAL A 147 18.32 11.08 -25.15
C VAL A 147 19.15 12.12 -24.41
N GLU A 148 19.89 12.94 -25.16
CA GLU A 148 20.75 13.97 -24.60
C GLU A 148 19.94 15.12 -23.97
N GLY A 149 20.55 15.86 -23.04
CA GLY A 149 19.93 17.01 -22.41
C GLY A 149 19.00 16.71 -21.22
N LEU A 150 18.68 15.45 -20.93
CA LEU A 150 17.82 15.08 -19.79
C LEU A 150 18.28 15.66 -18.46
N LYS A 151 19.59 15.69 -18.22
CA LYS A 151 20.17 16.28 -16.99
C LYS A 151 19.84 17.77 -16.88
N SER A 152 20.15 18.53 -17.93
CA SER A 152 19.91 19.98 -17.96
C SER A 152 18.44 20.32 -17.83
N VAL A 153 17.56 19.54 -18.45
CA VAL A 153 16.11 19.71 -18.32
C VAL A 153 15.65 19.43 -16.89
N GLN A 154 16.10 18.34 -16.27
CA GLN A 154 15.75 18.03 -14.87
C GLN A 154 16.27 19.08 -13.88
N GLU A 155 17.42 19.69 -14.15
CA GLU A 155 17.98 20.78 -13.34
C GLU A 155 17.20 22.09 -13.51
N ALA A 156 16.59 22.32 -14.68
CA ALA A 156 15.79 23.50 -14.99
C ALA A 156 14.35 23.45 -14.44
N LEU A 157 13.80 22.24 -14.24
CA LEU A 157 12.44 22.09 -13.75
C LEU A 157 12.33 22.49 -12.25
N PRO A 158 11.20 23.10 -11.84
CA PRO A 158 10.98 23.55 -10.45
C PRO A 158 10.78 22.39 -9.46
N SER A 159 10.57 21.17 -9.95
CA SER A 159 10.32 19.98 -9.13
C SER A 159 11.18 18.82 -9.59
N ARG A 160 11.80 18.13 -8.62
CA ARG A 160 12.53 16.87 -8.84
C ARG A 160 11.63 15.63 -8.73
N ASN A 161 10.31 15.81 -8.63
CA ASN A 161 9.38 14.68 -8.60
C ASN A 161 9.42 13.95 -9.96
N PRO A 162 9.75 12.63 -10.00
CA PRO A 162 9.87 11.89 -11.26
C PRO A 162 8.60 11.89 -12.12
N TRP A 163 7.41 11.92 -11.49
CA TRP A 163 6.15 11.98 -12.21
C TRP A 163 5.90 13.36 -12.83
N THR A 164 6.32 14.44 -12.17
CA THR A 164 6.26 15.80 -12.74
C THR A 164 7.19 15.93 -13.94
N ILE A 165 8.41 15.39 -13.82
CA ILE A 165 9.37 15.36 -14.94
C ILE A 165 8.81 14.54 -16.10
N LEU A 166 8.25 13.36 -15.83
CA LEU A 166 7.63 12.53 -16.86
C LEU A 166 6.51 13.28 -17.57
N ASN A 167 5.59 13.89 -16.82
CA ASN A 167 4.45 14.61 -17.38
C ASN A 167 4.90 15.74 -18.31
N PHE A 168 5.89 16.54 -17.90
CA PHE A 168 6.49 17.56 -18.76
C PHE A 168 7.02 16.96 -20.07
N LEU A 169 7.78 15.85 -19.99
CA LEU A 169 8.36 15.22 -21.17
C LEU A 169 7.31 14.63 -22.13
N THR A 170 6.16 14.18 -21.64
CA THR A 170 5.15 13.43 -22.41
C THR A 170 4.05 14.29 -23.04
N HIS A 171 3.85 15.51 -22.55
CA HIS A 171 2.78 16.40 -23.01
C HIS A 171 3.28 17.47 -23.98
N PRO A 172 2.44 17.87 -24.95
CA PRO A 172 2.63 19.10 -25.71
C PRO A 172 2.92 20.30 -24.81
N ASP A 173 3.92 21.12 -25.18
CA ASP A 173 4.18 22.41 -24.52
C ASP A 173 4.04 23.54 -25.54
N ASP A 174 3.21 24.54 -25.24
CA ASP A 174 2.98 25.70 -26.10
C ASP A 174 4.27 26.49 -26.36
N ARG A 175 5.21 26.50 -25.40
CA ARG A 175 6.53 27.12 -25.56
C ARG A 175 7.40 26.41 -26.60
N LEU A 176 7.04 25.18 -26.94
CA LEU A 176 7.67 24.36 -27.98
C LEU A 176 6.73 24.17 -29.19
N ASN A 177 5.83 25.13 -29.43
CA ASN A 177 4.86 25.11 -30.53
C ASN A 177 3.94 23.86 -30.50
N GLY A 178 3.56 23.39 -29.32
CA GLY A 178 2.73 22.20 -29.15
C GLY A 178 3.48 20.88 -29.36
N CYS A 179 4.80 20.91 -29.56
CA CYS A 179 5.61 19.70 -29.57
C CYS A 179 5.82 19.18 -28.15
N LYS A 180 5.97 17.86 -28.01
CA LYS A 180 6.37 17.25 -26.75
C LYS A 180 7.86 17.52 -26.50
N PRO A 181 8.26 17.91 -25.28
CA PRO A 181 9.67 18.14 -24.96
C PRO A 181 10.60 16.98 -25.31
N ILE A 182 10.16 15.72 -25.11
CA ILE A 182 11.00 14.57 -25.44
C ILE A 182 11.29 14.45 -26.95
N ASP A 183 10.35 14.83 -27.80
CA ASP A 183 10.51 14.75 -29.25
C ASP A 183 11.44 15.85 -29.75
N VAL A 184 11.39 17.02 -29.13
CA VAL A 184 12.33 18.13 -29.38
C VAL A 184 13.74 17.78 -28.89
N LEU A 185 13.87 17.12 -27.73
CA LEU A 185 15.17 16.61 -27.26
C LEU A 185 15.77 15.57 -28.23
N LYS A 186 14.94 14.67 -28.78
CA LYS A 186 15.39 13.70 -29.79
C LYS A 186 15.88 14.34 -31.09
N GLN A 187 15.48 15.57 -31.38
CA GLN A 187 15.99 16.37 -32.50
C GLN A 187 17.29 17.13 -32.16
N GLY A 188 17.81 16.98 -30.93
CA GLY A 188 19.02 17.65 -30.47
C GLY A 188 18.81 19.10 -30.02
N GLN A 189 17.56 19.58 -29.99
CA GLN A 189 17.24 20.97 -29.63
C GLN A 189 17.14 21.17 -28.11
N VAL A 190 18.22 20.83 -27.39
CA VAL A 190 18.26 20.82 -25.91
C VAL A 190 17.97 22.19 -25.32
N GLY A 191 18.55 23.26 -25.89
CA GLY A 191 18.40 24.62 -25.37
C GLY A 191 16.94 25.10 -25.32
N LEU A 192 16.14 24.79 -26.35
CA LEU A 192 14.72 25.16 -26.39
C LEU A 192 13.93 24.48 -25.27
N VAL A 193 14.22 23.21 -25.01
CA VAL A 193 13.52 22.43 -23.98
C VAL A 193 13.91 22.89 -22.58
N VAL A 194 15.17 23.26 -22.36
CA VAL A 194 15.64 23.84 -21.10
C VAL A 194 14.96 25.18 -20.82
N GLU A 195 14.86 26.06 -21.82
CA GLU A 195 14.14 27.33 -21.69
C GLU A 195 12.65 27.14 -21.38
N ALA A 196 12.01 26.17 -22.03
CA ALA A 196 10.62 25.81 -21.72
C ALA A 196 10.46 25.33 -20.27
N ALA A 197 11.37 24.47 -19.80
CA ALA A 197 11.39 23.96 -18.44
C ALA A 197 11.57 25.08 -17.39
N LEU A 198 12.48 26.03 -17.62
CA LEU A 198 12.69 27.18 -16.73
C LEU A 198 11.42 28.04 -16.61
N ARG A 199 10.75 28.30 -17.73
CA ARG A 199 9.52 29.12 -17.77
C ARG A 199 8.30 28.43 -17.17
N MET A 200 8.32 27.10 -17.04
CA MET A 200 7.26 26.37 -16.33
C MET A 200 7.24 26.75 -14.84
N GLY A 201 8.41 26.98 -14.23
CA GLY A 201 8.51 27.41 -12.83
C GLY A 201 7.96 28.81 -12.55
N GLN A 202 7.86 29.66 -13.58
CA GLN A 202 7.41 31.04 -13.46
C GLN A 202 5.88 31.20 -13.52
N GLN A 203 5.16 30.22 -14.08
CA GLN A 203 3.69 30.27 -14.20
C GLN A 203 2.95 29.60 -13.04
N GLY A 204 3.66 29.03 -12.07
CA GLY A 204 3.10 28.37 -10.88
C GLY A 204 3.29 29.11 -9.56
N ALA A 205 3.80 30.35 -9.58
CA ALA A 205 4.07 31.19 -8.41
C ALA A 205 3.00 32.26 -8.21
#